data_AF-A0AAP6EKC4-F1
#
_entry.id   AF-A0AAP6EKC4-F1
#
_cell.length_a   1.000
_cell.length_b   1.000
_cell.length_c   1.000
_cell.angle_alpha   90.00
_cell.angle_beta   90.00
_cell.angle_gamma   90.00
#
_symmetry.space_group_name_H-M   'P 1'
#
loop_
_entity.id
_entity.type
_entity.pdbx_description
1 polymer ?
#
loop_
_entity_poly.entity_id
_entity_poly.type
_entity_poly.pdbx_seq_one_letter_code
_entity_poly.pdbx_strand_id
1 'polypeptide(L)'
;MTVPPFPSSSDVCPAGADTPATCEVPHFSPVRVRGAGHLLRRLGRQRRRALALGLAVTAAALVAAGARGGGQDAAERARGRPHAAPPRAAAPPGRPVAAETVSAPVRIADAETVRLLRPGDRVDVIASAQTATDGGEARVVARGALVSKVPEPLGAGVDGGALVVLSVPREAAARLAGAGVTQRLAVTLW
;
A
#
# COMPACT_ATOMS: atom_id res chain seq x y z
N MET A 1 80.35 16.05 38.83
CA MET A 1 78.99 15.82 39.34
C MET A 1 78.23 17.14 39.31
N THR A 2 76.91 17.04 39.13
CA THR A 2 75.88 18.08 39.32
C THR A 2 75.32 18.69 38.02
N VAL A 3 74.12 18.22 37.71
CA VAL A 3 73.17 18.67 36.70
C VAL A 3 72.44 19.92 37.23
N PRO A 4 72.21 20.98 36.43
CA PRO A 4 71.24 22.01 36.79
C PRO A 4 69.83 21.72 36.20
N PRO A 5 68.77 22.18 36.87
CA PRO A 5 67.40 21.67 36.72
C PRO A 5 66.59 22.36 35.61
N PHE A 6 65.58 21.63 35.13
CA PHE A 6 64.47 22.15 34.32
C PHE A 6 63.48 22.93 35.19
N PRO A 7 62.96 24.09 34.74
CA PRO A 7 61.69 24.61 35.23
C PRO A 7 60.53 24.08 34.38
N SER A 8 59.58 23.44 35.07
CA SER A 8 58.22 23.17 34.58
C SER A 8 57.45 24.49 34.46
N SER A 9 56.81 24.73 33.33
CA SER A 9 55.63 25.60 33.25
C SER A 9 54.45 24.77 32.77
N SER A 10 53.57 24.46 33.71
CA SER A 10 52.22 23.99 33.48
C SER A 10 51.35 25.16 33.06
N ASP A 11 51.06 25.29 31.77
CA ASP A 11 49.96 26.11 31.29
C ASP A 11 48.69 25.26 31.20
N VAL A 12 47.77 25.56 32.12
CA VAL A 12 46.41 25.03 32.17
C VAL A 12 45.61 25.75 31.08
N CYS A 13 45.29 25.07 29.98
CA CYS A 13 44.32 25.59 29.01
C CYS A 13 42.90 25.59 29.63
N PRO A 14 42.15 26.69 29.62
CA PRO A 14 40.74 26.65 29.99
C PRO A 14 39.95 26.01 28.84
N ALA A 15 39.22 24.94 29.15
CA ALA A 15 38.25 24.34 28.25
C ALA A 15 36.97 25.19 28.24
N GLY A 16 36.67 25.86 27.11
CA GLY A 16 35.39 26.57 26.99
C GLY A 16 35.26 27.59 25.86
N ALA A 17 35.92 27.41 24.71
CA ALA A 17 35.90 28.40 23.63
C ALA A 17 35.42 27.89 22.25
N ASP A 18 34.86 26.67 22.15
CA ASP A 18 34.51 26.05 20.84
C ASP A 18 33.01 25.79 20.62
N THR A 19 32.11 26.45 21.35
CA THR A 19 30.68 26.41 21.01
C THR A 19 30.33 27.56 20.06
N PRO A 20 30.05 27.30 18.76
CA PRO A 20 29.54 28.34 17.87
C PRO A 20 28.18 28.85 18.34
N ALA A 21 27.89 30.13 18.08
CA ALA A 21 26.64 30.76 18.47
C ALA A 21 25.42 29.97 17.95
N THR A 22 24.41 29.79 18.80
CA THR A 22 23.16 29.10 18.43
C THR A 22 22.45 29.90 17.34
N CYS A 23 22.42 29.38 16.10
CA CYS A 23 21.64 29.97 15.03
C CYS A 23 20.15 29.87 15.39
N GLU A 24 19.48 31.01 15.53
CA GLU A 24 18.05 31.08 15.75
C GLU A 24 17.34 30.65 14.44
N VAL A 25 16.69 29.49 14.47
CA VAL A 25 15.96 28.95 13.32
C VAL A 25 14.68 29.78 13.13
N PRO A 26 14.43 30.37 11.93
CA PRO A 26 13.22 31.14 11.68
C PRO A 26 11.97 30.29 11.95
N HIS A 27 10.95 30.89 12.53
CA HIS A 27 9.70 30.18 12.83
C HIS A 27 8.96 29.81 11.53
N PHE A 28 8.99 28.52 11.18
CA PHE A 28 8.23 28.00 10.04
C PHE A 28 6.80 27.66 10.47
N SER A 29 5.83 28.38 9.92
CA SER A 29 4.42 28.04 10.09
C SER A 29 4.13 26.67 9.46
N PRO A 30 3.59 25.69 10.20
CA PRO A 30 3.40 24.33 9.69
C PRO A 30 2.40 24.32 8.53
N VAL A 31 2.81 23.70 7.42
CA VAL A 31 1.99 23.54 6.21
C VAL A 31 0.76 22.68 6.54
N ARG A 32 -0.41 23.31 6.57
CA ARG A 32 -1.69 22.63 6.77
C ARG A 32 -2.15 21.99 5.46
N VAL A 33 -1.88 20.70 5.27
CA VAL A 33 -2.44 19.94 4.14
C VAL A 33 -3.93 19.72 4.38
N ARG A 34 -4.80 20.23 3.49
CA ARG A 34 -6.26 20.09 3.59
C ARG A 34 -6.68 18.61 3.46
N GLY A 35 -7.04 17.97 4.57
CA GLY A 35 -7.54 16.60 4.65
C GLY A 35 -9.03 16.42 4.28
N ALA A 36 -9.51 16.99 3.18
CA ALA A 36 -10.94 16.96 2.82
C ALA A 36 -11.48 15.59 2.34
N GLY A 37 -10.60 14.60 2.08
CA GLY A 37 -10.99 13.32 1.46
C GLY A 37 -11.60 12.26 2.40
N HIS A 38 -11.50 12.42 3.71
CA HIS A 38 -11.92 11.37 4.66
C HIS A 38 -13.44 11.30 4.87
N LEU A 39 -14.14 12.44 4.77
CA LEU A 39 -15.59 12.50 5.00
C LEU A 39 -16.39 11.85 3.86
N LEU A 40 -15.97 12.07 2.60
CA LEU A 40 -16.61 11.50 1.41
C LEU A 40 -16.51 9.96 1.40
N ARG A 41 -15.37 9.39 1.84
CA ARG A 41 -15.19 7.94 1.97
C ARG A 41 -16.11 7.30 3.01
N ARG A 42 -16.49 8.05 4.06
CA ARG A 42 -17.35 7.56 5.13
C ARG A 42 -18.79 7.39 4.66
N LEU A 43 -19.29 8.32 3.84
CA LEU A 43 -20.66 8.28 3.31
C LEU A 43 -20.88 7.13 2.31
N GLY A 44 -19.91 6.87 1.44
CA GLY A 44 -19.99 5.75 0.48
C GLY A 44 -20.06 4.37 1.13
N ARG A 45 -19.38 4.19 2.27
CA ARG A 45 -19.45 2.93 3.04
C ARG A 45 -20.78 2.72 3.76
N GLN A 46 -21.45 3.80 4.19
CA GLN A 46 -22.74 3.68 4.87
C GLN A 46 -23.86 3.28 3.91
N ARG A 47 -23.86 3.83 2.67
CA ARG A 47 -24.84 3.46 1.64
C ARG A 47 -24.80 1.97 1.27
N ARG A 48 -23.59 1.40 1.15
CA ARG A 48 -23.41 -0.04 0.86
C ARG A 48 -23.89 -0.94 1.99
N ARG A 49 -23.77 -0.50 3.25
CA ARG A 49 -24.25 -1.26 4.43
C ARG A 49 -25.78 -1.30 4.50
N ALA A 50 -26.45 -0.20 4.18
CA ALA A 50 -27.92 -0.15 4.15
C ALA A 50 -28.50 -1.08 3.07
N LEU A 51 -27.88 -1.13 1.88
CA LEU A 51 -28.31 -2.01 0.78
C LEU A 51 -28.14 -3.50 1.13
N ALA A 52 -27.07 -3.88 1.82
CA ALA A 52 -26.83 -5.27 2.22
C ALA A 52 -27.86 -5.76 3.27
N LEU A 53 -28.25 -4.90 4.22
CA LEU A 53 -29.28 -5.25 5.21
C LEU A 53 -30.67 -5.41 4.56
N GLY A 54 -31.01 -4.57 3.58
CA GLY A 54 -32.29 -4.70 2.84
C GLY A 54 -32.39 -6.01 2.04
N LEU A 55 -31.28 -6.47 1.45
CA LEU A 55 -31.20 -7.72 0.70
C LEU A 55 -31.32 -8.96 1.60
N ALA A 56 -30.71 -8.92 2.80
CA ALA A 56 -30.81 -10.03 3.76
C ALA A 56 -32.24 -10.21 4.30
N VAL A 57 -32.94 -9.10 4.57
CA VAL A 57 -34.33 -9.14 5.05
C VAL A 57 -35.30 -9.67 3.98
N THR A 58 -35.08 -9.36 2.71
CA THR A 58 -35.90 -9.88 1.60
C THR A 58 -35.67 -11.37 1.33
N ALA A 59 -34.42 -11.87 1.44
CA ALA A 59 -34.13 -13.30 1.33
C ALA A 59 -34.79 -14.12 2.45
N ALA A 60 -34.76 -13.62 3.70
CA ALA A 60 -35.39 -14.29 4.84
C ALA A 60 -36.93 -14.36 4.69
N ALA A 61 -37.56 -13.31 4.15
CA ALA A 61 -38.99 -13.31 3.89
C ALA A 61 -39.41 -14.31 2.79
N LEU A 62 -38.62 -14.45 1.73
CA LEU A 62 -38.87 -15.44 0.66
C LEU A 62 -38.78 -16.88 1.16
N VAL A 63 -37.84 -17.18 2.05
CA VAL A 63 -37.70 -18.52 2.67
C VAL A 63 -38.86 -18.82 3.63
N ALA A 64 -39.34 -17.83 4.39
CA ALA A 64 -40.49 -18.00 5.28
C ALA A 64 -41.83 -18.13 4.52
N ALA A 65 -41.93 -17.52 3.33
CA ALA A 65 -43.12 -17.62 2.48
C ALA A 65 -43.20 -18.93 1.67
N GLY A 66 -42.06 -19.54 1.34
CA GLY A 66 -41.98 -20.80 0.59
C GLY A 66 -42.33 -22.06 1.41
N ALA A 67 -42.38 -21.97 2.74
CA ALA A 67 -42.61 -23.12 3.62
C ALA A 67 -44.10 -23.48 3.85
N ARG A 68 -45.05 -22.82 3.16
CA ARG A 68 -46.50 -23.05 3.34
C ARG A 68 -47.22 -23.74 2.17
N GLY A 69 -46.51 -24.36 1.24
CA GLY A 69 -47.12 -25.14 0.17
C GLY A 69 -46.25 -26.29 -0.30
N GLY A 70 -46.49 -27.50 0.22
CA GLY A 70 -45.85 -28.72 -0.26
C GLY A 70 -45.87 -29.83 0.78
N GLY A 71 -46.92 -30.64 0.75
CA GLY A 71 -47.08 -31.81 1.60
C GLY A 71 -45.99 -32.87 1.37
N GLN A 72 -45.54 -33.42 2.50
CA GLN A 72 -45.50 -34.83 2.85
C GLN A 72 -45.40 -35.87 1.71
N ASP A 73 -44.43 -36.78 1.90
CA ASP A 73 -44.32 -38.14 1.36
C ASP A 73 -43.43 -38.36 0.14
N ALA A 74 -42.16 -38.65 0.42
CA ALA A 74 -41.47 -39.77 -0.20
C ALA A 74 -40.39 -40.30 0.74
N ALA A 75 -40.73 -41.38 1.42
CA ALA A 75 -39.85 -42.14 2.29
C ALA A 75 -38.66 -42.76 1.52
N GLU A 76 -37.63 -43.06 2.31
CA GLU A 76 -36.78 -44.25 2.14
C GLU A 76 -35.68 -44.20 1.06
N ARG A 77 -34.53 -43.66 1.45
CA ARG A 77 -33.24 -44.32 1.17
C ARG A 77 -32.34 -44.27 2.41
N ALA A 78 -32.37 -45.35 3.18
CA ALA A 78 -31.35 -45.68 4.15
C ALA A 78 -30.10 -46.20 3.43
N ARG A 79 -28.94 -45.55 3.66
CA ARG A 79 -27.68 -46.19 4.11
C ARG A 79 -26.50 -45.22 3.96
N GLY A 80 -25.68 -45.15 5.01
CA GLY A 80 -24.32 -44.61 4.95
C GLY A 80 -24.10 -43.33 5.73
N ARG A 81 -24.03 -43.43 7.06
CA ARG A 81 -23.49 -42.39 7.94
C ARG A 81 -21.99 -42.64 8.12
N PRO A 82 -21.10 -41.78 7.62
CA PRO A 82 -19.88 -41.44 8.32
C PRO A 82 -20.16 -40.24 9.22
N HIS A 83 -19.81 -40.34 10.49
CA HIS A 83 -19.83 -39.23 11.43
C HIS A 83 -18.73 -38.24 11.05
N ALA A 84 -19.04 -37.31 10.14
CA ALA A 84 -18.19 -36.17 9.89
C ALA A 84 -18.40 -35.15 11.02
N ALA A 85 -17.33 -34.87 11.76
CA ALA A 85 -17.28 -33.80 12.75
C ALA A 85 -17.81 -32.49 12.12
N PRO A 86 -18.53 -31.65 12.90
CA PRO A 86 -19.05 -30.41 12.36
C PRO A 86 -17.89 -29.59 11.77
N PRO A 87 -18.04 -28.98 10.58
CA PRO A 87 -17.02 -28.10 10.04
C PRO A 87 -16.82 -26.99 11.07
N ARG A 88 -15.62 -26.95 11.65
CA ARG A 88 -15.17 -25.85 12.50
C ARG A 88 -15.38 -24.60 11.67
N ALA A 89 -16.38 -23.80 12.04
CA ALA A 89 -16.71 -22.57 11.32
C ALA A 89 -15.41 -21.80 11.14
N ALA A 90 -14.90 -21.78 9.90
CA ALA A 90 -13.71 -21.04 9.57
C ALA A 90 -13.98 -19.61 10.02
N ALA A 91 -13.18 -19.13 10.98
CA ALA A 91 -13.27 -17.77 11.44
C ALA A 91 -13.30 -16.86 10.21
N PRO A 92 -14.23 -15.88 10.14
CA PRO A 92 -14.32 -15.01 8.98
C PRO A 92 -12.92 -14.45 8.68
N PRO A 93 -12.45 -14.46 7.43
CA PRO A 93 -11.11 -14.02 7.08
C PRO A 93 -10.87 -12.67 7.75
N GLY A 94 -9.91 -12.65 8.67
CA GLY A 94 -9.61 -11.48 9.48
C GLY A 94 -9.51 -10.28 8.56
N ARG A 95 -10.31 -9.26 8.83
CA ARG A 95 -10.32 -8.03 8.03
C ARG A 95 -8.87 -7.59 7.87
N PRO A 96 -8.35 -7.44 6.63
CA PRO A 96 -6.95 -7.10 6.43
C PRO A 96 -6.70 -5.83 7.22
N VAL A 97 -5.82 -5.96 8.23
CA VAL A 97 -5.38 -4.83 9.03
C VAL A 97 -4.85 -3.81 8.03
N ALA A 98 -5.32 -2.57 8.12
CA ALA A 98 -4.92 -1.54 7.17
C ALA A 98 -3.41 -1.34 7.31
N ALA A 99 -2.64 -1.99 6.44
CA ALA A 99 -1.18 -1.90 6.45
C ALA A 99 -0.79 -0.43 6.27
N GLU A 100 0.22 0.01 7.01
CA GLU A 100 0.76 1.35 6.88
C GLU A 100 1.29 1.53 5.44
N THR A 101 0.69 2.46 4.70
CA THR A 101 1.05 2.72 3.31
C THR A 101 2.00 3.91 3.22
N VAL A 102 2.99 3.80 2.34
CA VAL A 102 3.93 4.87 1.98
C VAL A 102 3.65 5.36 0.57
N SER A 103 4.10 6.58 0.27
CA SER A 103 4.03 7.15 -1.07
C SER A 103 5.33 6.84 -1.83
N ALA A 104 5.24 6.05 -2.89
CA ALA A 104 6.38 5.61 -3.69
C ALA A 104 6.30 6.21 -5.10
N PRO A 105 7.23 7.09 -5.50
CA PRO A 105 7.42 7.48 -6.89
C PRO A 105 7.98 6.28 -7.68
N VAL A 106 7.33 5.94 -8.78
CA VAL A 106 7.68 4.80 -9.64
C VAL A 106 7.70 5.24 -11.09
N ARG A 107 8.74 4.85 -11.84
CA ARG A 107 8.83 5.06 -13.29
C ARG A 107 8.24 3.85 -14.01
N ILE A 108 7.20 4.09 -14.80
CA ILE A 108 6.56 3.08 -15.65
C ILE A 108 7.11 3.24 -17.07
N ALA A 109 7.46 2.14 -17.71
CA ALA A 109 8.15 2.14 -18.99
C ALA A 109 7.30 2.70 -20.14
N ASP A 110 5.97 2.59 -20.05
CA ASP A 110 5.03 3.09 -21.05
C ASP A 110 4.34 4.37 -20.55
N ALA A 111 4.73 5.51 -21.13
CA ALA A 111 4.15 6.81 -20.83
C ALA A 111 2.69 6.96 -21.31
N GLU A 112 2.29 6.32 -22.41
CA GLU A 112 0.91 6.42 -22.91
C GLU A 112 -0.05 5.69 -21.98
N THR A 113 0.35 4.52 -21.46
CA THR A 113 -0.41 3.84 -20.40
C THR A 113 -0.56 4.73 -19.16
N VAL A 114 0.49 5.46 -18.74
CA VAL A 114 0.41 6.36 -17.59
C VAL A 114 -0.56 7.53 -17.82
N ARG A 115 -0.68 8.04 -19.05
CA ARG A 115 -1.62 9.13 -19.39
C ARG A 115 -3.09 8.74 -19.25
N LEU A 116 -3.39 7.44 -19.26
CA LEU A 116 -4.74 6.93 -19.02
C LEU A 116 -5.10 6.90 -17.53
N LEU A 117 -4.10 6.86 -16.64
CA LEU A 117 -4.31 6.73 -15.20
C LEU A 117 -4.82 8.02 -14.59
N ARG A 118 -5.69 7.87 -13.60
CA ARG A 118 -6.20 8.96 -12.76
C ARG A 118 -5.84 8.72 -11.29
N PRO A 119 -5.58 9.79 -10.51
CA PRO A 119 -5.52 9.67 -9.06
C PRO A 119 -6.80 9.01 -8.52
N GLY A 120 -6.63 7.92 -7.78
CA GLY A 120 -7.73 7.07 -7.29
C GLY A 120 -7.81 5.70 -7.95
N ASP A 121 -7.16 5.50 -9.09
CA ASP A 121 -7.12 4.20 -9.77
C ASP A 121 -6.35 3.18 -8.95
N ARG A 122 -6.71 1.90 -9.14
CA ARG A 122 -5.98 0.78 -8.57
C ARG A 122 -5.26 0.04 -9.67
N VAL A 123 -3.99 -0.23 -9.44
CA VAL A 123 -3.12 -0.87 -10.41
C VAL A 123 -2.35 -2.03 -9.79
N ASP A 124 -2.11 -3.04 -10.61
CA ASP A 124 -1.10 -4.04 -10.36
C ASP A 124 0.17 -3.64 -11.12
N VAL A 125 1.31 -3.64 -10.44
CA VAL A 125 2.61 -3.30 -11.03
C VAL A 125 3.35 -4.59 -11.36
N ILE A 126 3.77 -4.71 -12.60
CA ILE A 126 4.47 -5.87 -13.15
C ILE A 126 5.89 -5.45 -13.48
N ALA A 127 6.87 -6.21 -13.03
CA ALA A 127 8.25 -6.06 -13.46
C ALA A 127 8.60 -7.13 -14.48
N SER A 128 9.29 -6.72 -15.54
CA SER A 128 9.76 -7.59 -16.63
C SER A 128 11.21 -7.26 -16.95
N ALA A 129 11.94 -8.24 -17.47
CA ALA A 129 13.32 -8.01 -17.88
C ALA A 129 13.44 -6.89 -18.92
N GLN A 130 14.54 -6.13 -18.88
CA GLN A 130 14.74 -4.96 -19.75
C GLN A 130 14.83 -5.35 -21.22
N THR A 131 15.43 -6.51 -21.51
CA THR A 131 15.48 -7.09 -22.85
C THR A 131 14.98 -8.54 -22.84
N ALA A 132 14.44 -8.99 -23.98
CA ALA A 132 14.00 -10.38 -24.13
C ALA A 132 15.16 -11.39 -23.96
N THR A 133 16.41 -10.93 -24.15
CA THR A 133 17.63 -11.72 -24.00
C THR A 133 17.98 -12.00 -22.53
N ASP A 134 17.53 -11.14 -21.60
CA ASP A 134 17.84 -11.25 -20.17
C ASP A 134 17.07 -12.38 -19.46
N GLY A 135 16.21 -13.12 -20.17
CA GLY A 135 15.56 -14.35 -19.69
C GLY A 135 14.65 -14.21 -18.46
N GLY A 136 14.44 -13.00 -17.95
CA GLY A 136 13.67 -12.78 -16.72
C GLY A 136 12.17 -12.77 -16.96
N GLU A 137 11.45 -13.69 -16.31
CA GLU A 137 10.00 -13.77 -16.37
C GLU A 137 9.31 -12.51 -15.78
N ALA A 138 8.19 -12.13 -16.38
CA ALA A 138 7.34 -11.07 -15.86
C ALA A 138 6.68 -11.51 -14.55
N ARG A 139 6.76 -10.67 -13.52
CA ARG A 139 6.16 -10.94 -12.21
C ARG A 139 5.46 -9.73 -11.62
N VAL A 140 4.39 -9.96 -10.88
CA VAL A 140 3.67 -8.91 -10.15
C VAL A 140 4.45 -8.52 -8.89
N VAL A 141 4.87 -7.27 -8.81
CA VAL A 141 5.66 -6.72 -7.69
C VAL A 141 4.77 -6.07 -6.63
N ALA A 142 3.67 -5.46 -7.05
CA ALA A 142 2.68 -4.85 -6.16
C ALA A 142 1.27 -5.10 -6.70
N ARG A 143 0.35 -5.51 -5.83
CA ARG A 143 -1.06 -5.71 -6.17
C ARG A 143 -1.94 -4.62 -5.55
N GLY A 144 -2.92 -4.13 -6.31
CA GLY A 144 -3.93 -3.18 -5.88
C GLY A 144 -3.38 -1.85 -5.36
N ALA A 145 -2.22 -1.44 -5.86
CA ALA A 145 -1.58 -0.17 -5.53
C ALA A 145 -2.47 1.00 -5.93
N LEU A 146 -2.63 1.99 -5.05
CA LEU A 146 -3.47 3.15 -5.34
C LEU A 146 -2.63 4.22 -6.03
N VAL A 147 -3.07 4.71 -7.18
CA VAL A 147 -2.48 5.89 -7.82
C VAL A 147 -2.81 7.13 -6.98
N SER A 148 -1.82 7.73 -6.34
CA SER A 148 -2.01 8.92 -5.51
C SER A 148 -1.78 10.22 -6.29
N LYS A 149 -0.85 10.21 -7.25
CA LYS A 149 -0.56 11.34 -8.12
C LYS A 149 0.03 10.84 -9.44
N VAL A 150 -0.32 11.50 -10.54
CA VAL A 150 0.34 11.37 -11.84
C VAL A 150 1.01 12.71 -12.13
N PRO A 151 2.33 12.86 -11.94
CA PRO A 151 3.05 14.09 -12.26
C PRO A 151 3.01 14.41 -13.76
N GLU A 152 2.87 15.69 -14.09
CA GLU A 152 3.05 16.17 -15.47
C GLU A 152 4.50 15.88 -15.92
N PRO A 153 4.70 15.32 -17.13
CA PRO A 153 6.04 15.03 -17.63
C PRO A 153 6.80 16.34 -17.89
N LEU A 154 7.98 16.48 -17.28
CA LEU A 154 8.87 17.64 -17.43
C LEU A 154 9.63 17.67 -18.79
N GLY A 155 9.19 16.89 -19.78
CA GLY A 155 9.82 16.72 -21.10
C GLY A 155 9.82 15.26 -21.55
N ALA A 156 10.16 15.01 -22.83
CA ALA A 156 10.38 13.66 -23.34
C ALA A 156 11.67 13.11 -22.73
N GLY A 157 11.56 12.39 -21.61
CA GLY A 157 12.69 11.70 -21.02
C GLY A 157 13.26 10.67 -22.00
N VAL A 158 14.58 10.54 -22.04
CA VAL A 158 15.33 9.67 -22.97
C VAL A 158 14.90 8.20 -22.95
N ASP A 159 14.24 7.76 -21.88
CA ASP A 159 13.84 6.36 -21.67
C ASP A 159 12.36 6.05 -21.98
N GLY A 160 11.59 7.00 -22.51
CA GLY A 160 10.19 6.79 -22.94
C GLY A 160 9.15 6.52 -21.85
N GLY A 161 9.58 6.31 -20.59
CA GLY A 161 8.70 6.08 -19.45
C GLY A 161 8.24 7.35 -18.73
N ALA A 162 7.16 7.23 -17.95
CA ALA A 162 6.57 8.32 -17.14
C ALA A 162 6.54 7.98 -15.64
N LEU A 163 6.52 9.01 -14.80
CA LEU A 163 6.44 8.86 -13.35
C LEU A 163 4.98 8.76 -12.88
N VAL A 164 4.76 7.92 -11.88
CA VAL A 164 3.50 7.81 -11.13
C VAL A 164 3.85 7.72 -9.65
N VAL A 165 3.05 8.32 -8.78
CA VAL A 165 3.17 8.15 -7.33
C VAL A 165 2.10 7.17 -6.87
N LEU A 166 2.53 6.10 -6.21
CA LEU A 166 1.66 5.03 -5.72
C LEU A 166 1.63 5.03 -4.19
N SER A 167 0.44 4.85 -3.61
CA SER A 167 0.30 4.47 -2.20
C SER A 167 0.33 2.95 -2.08
N VAL A 168 1.39 2.44 -1.46
CA VAL A 168 1.68 1.00 -1.36
C VAL A 168 2.12 0.64 0.06
N PRO A 169 1.95 -0.63 0.50
CA PRO A 169 2.57 -1.09 1.74
C PRO A 169 4.09 -0.90 1.72
N ARG A 170 4.70 -0.63 2.87
CA ARG A 170 6.15 -0.36 2.98
C ARG A 170 7.03 -1.43 2.35
N GLU A 171 6.68 -2.70 2.51
CA GLU A 171 7.39 -3.82 1.90
C GLU A 171 7.28 -3.83 0.36
N ALA A 172 6.13 -3.46 -0.20
CA ALA A 172 5.94 -3.35 -1.64
C ALA A 172 6.74 -2.16 -2.22
N ALA A 173 6.86 -1.06 -1.48
CA ALA A 173 7.72 0.07 -1.89
C ALA A 173 9.19 -0.35 -2.04
N ALA A 174 9.73 -1.12 -1.09
CA ALA A 174 11.10 -1.63 -1.18
C ALA A 174 11.29 -2.55 -2.40
N ARG A 175 10.32 -3.43 -2.67
CA ARG A 175 10.34 -4.30 -3.86
C ARG A 175 10.25 -3.51 -5.16
N LEU A 176 9.41 -2.48 -5.22
CA LEU A 176 9.30 -1.58 -6.38
C LEU A 176 10.60 -0.81 -6.62
N ALA A 177 11.24 -0.32 -5.56
CA ALA A 177 12.53 0.37 -5.67
C ALA A 177 13.63 -0.55 -6.22
N GLY A 178 13.74 -1.79 -5.72
CA GLY A 178 14.69 -2.76 -6.25
C GLY A 178 14.41 -3.17 -7.70
N ALA A 179 13.14 -3.43 -8.03
CA ALA A 179 12.74 -3.78 -9.39
C ALA A 179 12.97 -2.63 -10.37
N GLY A 180 12.66 -1.39 -10.02
CA GLY A 180 12.81 -0.24 -10.90
C GLY A 180 14.24 0.09 -11.30
N VAL A 181 15.24 -0.44 -10.60
CA VAL A 181 16.67 -0.28 -10.94
C VAL A 181 17.13 -1.30 -12.00
N THR A 182 16.48 -2.45 -12.06
CA THR A 182 16.97 -3.63 -12.83
C THR A 182 15.97 -4.12 -13.88
N GLN A 183 14.72 -3.70 -13.81
CA GLN A 183 13.61 -4.23 -14.59
C GLN A 183 12.72 -3.10 -15.11
N ARG A 184 12.07 -3.33 -16.26
CA ARG A 184 11.00 -2.45 -16.75
C ARG A 184 9.72 -2.71 -16.00
N LEU A 185 9.14 -1.63 -15.49
CA LEU A 185 7.86 -1.67 -14.80
C LEU A 185 6.72 -1.32 -15.75
N ALA A 186 5.69 -2.15 -15.74
CA ALA A 186 4.42 -1.94 -16.43
C ALA A 186 3.28 -1.96 -15.40
N VAL A 187 2.11 -1.47 -15.80
CA VAL A 187 0.92 -1.43 -14.94
C VAL A 187 -0.27 -2.05 -15.65
N THR A 188 -1.16 -2.66 -14.87
CA THR A 188 -2.47 -3.13 -15.32
C THR A 188 -3.54 -2.57 -14.39
N LEU A 189 -4.70 -2.20 -14.95
CA LEU A 189 -5.84 -1.69 -14.18
C LEU A 189 -6.60 -2.86 -13.55
N TRP A 190 -7.04 -2.68 -12.29
CA TRP A 190 -7.81 -3.67 -11.54
C TRP A 190 -9.32 -3.52 -11.76
#